data_AF-A0A1I3EQZ6-F1
#
_entry.id   AF-A0A1I3EQZ6-F1
#
_cell.length_a   1.000
_cell.length_b   1.000
_cell.length_c   1.000
_cell.angle_alpha   90.00
_cell.angle_beta   90.00
_cell.angle_gamma   90.00
#
_symmetry.space_group_name_H-M   'P 1'
#
loop_
_entity.id
_entity.type
_entity.pdbx_description
1 polymer ?
#
loop_
_entity_poly.entity_id
_entity_poly.type
_entity_poly.pdbx_seq_one_letter_code
_entity_poly.pdbx_strand_id
1 'polypeptide(L)'
;MSAETAAELGRLRDAVAHEVTKDCLSRHPDWIEHYGEPALAHGVADPRQHIDFLQAAVDLDDPSTFADYALWCRDLLGSRGIAVEFLVKNLEAIRNELAGRLSPPAAEAVAIALRVGLEALTAPRDLTSADGVWLSPACRLYLAAAVSGRRTDALAVVRAALSGGASPPDVYVDILQSALYEVGRRWQTTELTIAEEHMATATTQFILSVIHEDLTHSGSHRRVAVVTGVVDELHVVGASIIANALEADGWDVRFMGTNTPHDAIVSALEHHRATLVAISVTMSGCVAGARDLITQIRGSCAATPRIIVGGAAFRHDPQLWRTIGADGFAADVRSVVELARA
;
A
#
# COMPACT_ATOMS: atom_id res chain seq x y z
N MET A 1 -8.32 6.77 22.92
CA MET A 1 -7.09 7.51 23.26
C MET A 1 -6.14 7.56 22.08
N SER A 2 -5.82 6.43 21.43
CA SER A 2 -4.96 6.38 20.23
C SER A 2 -5.37 7.34 19.11
N ALA A 3 -6.66 7.41 18.76
CA ALA A 3 -7.15 8.30 17.70
C ALA A 3 -6.98 9.81 18.02
N GLU A 4 -7.16 10.22 19.28
CA GLU A 4 -6.99 11.63 19.69
C GLU A 4 -5.50 12.02 19.69
N THR A 5 -4.68 11.10 20.17
CA THR A 5 -3.21 11.18 20.10
C THR A 5 -2.71 11.26 18.66
N ALA A 6 -3.20 10.42 17.75
CA ALA A 6 -2.82 10.44 16.34
C ALA A 6 -3.24 11.75 15.66
N ALA A 7 -4.44 12.26 15.97
CA ALA A 7 -4.90 13.56 15.49
C ALA A 7 -4.04 14.72 16.00
N GLU A 8 -3.50 14.63 17.23
CA GLU A 8 -2.54 15.59 17.77
C GLU A 8 -1.24 15.62 16.95
N LEU A 9 -0.69 14.45 16.64
CA LEU A 9 0.49 14.32 15.80
C LEU A 9 0.26 14.88 14.39
N GLY A 10 -0.90 14.59 13.79
CA GLY A 10 -1.28 15.11 12.47
C GLY A 10 -1.34 16.65 12.42
N ARG A 11 -1.78 17.32 13.51
CA ARG A 11 -1.78 18.79 13.60
C ARG A 11 -0.38 19.40 13.65
N LEU A 12 0.60 18.65 14.18
CA LEU A 12 1.99 19.12 14.32
C LEU A 12 2.86 18.77 13.11
N ARG A 13 2.41 17.85 12.25
CA ARG A 13 3.17 17.29 11.13
C ARG A 13 3.93 18.33 10.31
N ASP A 14 3.21 19.31 9.77
CA ASP A 14 3.81 20.26 8.85
C ASP A 14 4.78 21.20 9.58
N ALA A 15 4.45 21.63 10.80
CA ALA A 15 5.33 22.48 11.59
C ALA A 15 6.64 21.76 11.98
N VAL A 16 6.54 20.50 12.41
CA VAL A 16 7.71 19.68 12.77
C VAL A 16 8.56 19.38 11.54
N ALA A 17 7.94 19.01 10.41
CA ALA A 17 8.67 18.72 9.19
C ALA A 17 9.49 19.92 8.68
N HIS A 18 8.95 21.13 8.81
CA HIS A 18 9.69 22.36 8.48
C HIS A 18 10.87 22.60 9.42
N GLU A 19 10.70 22.48 10.73
CA GLU A 19 11.80 22.71 11.68
C GLU A 19 12.91 21.66 11.57
N VAL A 20 12.56 20.38 11.41
CA VAL A 20 13.53 19.30 11.14
C VAL A 20 14.36 19.59 9.89
N THR A 21 13.69 20.04 8.81
CA THR A 21 14.38 20.37 7.55
C THR A 21 15.29 21.58 7.69
N LYS A 22 14.83 22.64 8.37
CA LYS A 22 15.65 23.83 8.63
C LYS A 22 16.89 23.50 9.45
N ASP A 23 16.73 22.74 10.53
CA ASP A 23 17.84 22.33 11.38
C ASP A 23 18.84 21.47 10.57
N CYS A 24 18.36 20.52 9.76
CA CYS A 24 19.20 19.74 8.87
C CYS A 24 20.00 20.60 7.89
N LEU A 25 19.36 21.54 7.19
CA LEU A 25 20.02 22.43 6.23
C LEU A 25 20.99 23.41 6.91
N SER A 26 20.70 23.85 8.14
CA SER A 26 21.61 24.70 8.91
C SER A 26 22.93 23.99 9.25
N ARG A 27 22.87 22.66 9.41
CA ARG A 27 24.03 21.78 9.67
C ARG A 27 24.77 21.38 8.39
N HIS A 28 24.16 21.59 7.23
CA HIS A 28 24.71 21.31 5.90
C HIS A 28 24.55 22.51 4.94
N PRO A 29 25.26 23.62 5.17
CA PRO A 29 25.14 24.83 4.34
C PRO A 29 25.50 24.59 2.87
N ASP A 30 26.37 23.61 2.62
CA ASP A 30 26.78 23.12 1.30
C ASP A 30 25.61 22.56 0.48
N TRP A 31 24.57 22.03 1.13
CA TRP A 31 23.38 21.53 0.44
C TRP A 31 22.50 22.67 -0.07
N ILE A 32 22.45 23.79 0.66
CA ILE A 32 21.75 25.00 0.21
C ILE A 32 22.44 25.58 -1.02
N GLU A 33 23.77 25.56 -1.04
CA GLU A 33 24.57 26.02 -2.18
C GLU A 33 24.38 25.11 -3.42
N HIS A 34 24.25 23.79 -3.22
CA HIS A 34 24.09 22.83 -4.30
C HIS A 34 22.66 22.73 -4.85
N TYR A 35 21.65 22.74 -3.97
CA TYR A 35 20.25 22.46 -4.34
C TYR A 35 19.36 23.71 -4.37
N GLY A 36 19.81 24.86 -3.84
CA GLY A 36 19.10 26.14 -3.90
C GLY A 36 17.76 26.17 -3.14
N GLU A 37 16.86 27.05 -3.58
CA GLU A 37 15.51 27.25 -3.01
C GLU A 37 14.65 25.95 -2.93
N PRO A 38 14.74 25.01 -3.91
CA PRO A 38 14.07 23.70 -3.82
C PRO A 38 14.53 22.80 -2.67
N ALA A 39 15.69 23.03 -2.07
CA ALA A 39 16.23 22.19 -0.98
C ALA A 39 15.29 22.15 0.23
N LEU A 40 14.66 23.29 0.56
CA LEU A 40 13.69 23.37 1.64
C LEU A 40 12.39 22.65 1.26
N ALA A 41 11.84 22.94 0.07
CA ALA A 41 10.57 22.37 -0.36
C ALA A 41 10.61 20.84 -0.49
N HIS A 42 11.69 20.29 -1.05
CA HIS A 42 11.89 18.85 -1.16
C HIS A 42 12.33 18.23 0.18
N GLY A 43 13.13 18.93 0.98
CA GLY A 43 13.58 18.43 2.28
C GLY A 43 12.46 18.21 3.29
N VAL A 44 11.36 18.99 3.20
CA VAL A 44 10.18 18.83 4.06
C VAL A 44 9.37 17.58 3.72
N ALA A 45 9.55 16.99 2.53
CA ALA A 45 8.78 15.81 2.13
C ALA A 45 9.08 14.59 3.00
N ASP A 46 10.35 14.30 3.27
CA ASP A 46 10.76 13.10 4.00
C ASP A 46 10.29 13.12 5.46
N PRO A 47 10.53 14.18 6.26
CA PRO A 47 10.04 14.24 7.64
C PRO A 47 8.53 14.18 7.74
N ARG A 48 7.81 14.79 6.77
CA ARG A 48 6.35 14.74 6.72
C ARG A 48 5.87 13.31 6.53
N GLN A 49 6.48 12.59 5.59
CA GLN A 49 6.17 11.20 5.34
C GLN A 49 6.48 10.33 6.55
N HIS A 50 7.64 10.51 7.21
CA HIS A 50 7.96 9.80 8.45
C HIS A 50 6.89 10.01 9.53
N ILE A 51 6.40 11.25 9.69
CA ILE A 51 5.36 11.58 10.67
C ILE A 51 4.01 10.96 10.28
N ASP A 52 3.64 10.91 9.01
CA ASP A 52 2.41 10.24 8.55
C ASP A 52 2.41 8.74 8.91
N PHE A 53 3.53 8.03 8.72
CA PHE A 53 3.65 6.62 9.14
C PHE A 53 3.69 6.45 10.66
N LEU A 54 4.30 7.40 11.38
CA LEU A 54 4.29 7.40 12.84
C LEU A 54 2.88 7.60 13.38
N GLN A 55 2.11 8.48 12.75
CA GLN A 55 0.70 8.70 13.06
C GLN A 55 -0.12 7.44 12.82
N ALA A 56 0.09 6.74 11.71
CA ALA A 56 -0.59 5.48 11.43
C ALA A 56 -0.28 4.41 12.49
N ALA A 57 0.98 4.24 12.89
CA ALA A 57 1.37 3.27 13.92
C ALA A 57 0.75 3.59 15.29
N VAL A 58 0.74 4.87 15.68
CA VAL A 58 0.14 5.32 16.94
C VAL A 58 -1.38 5.19 16.93
N ASP A 59 -2.00 5.47 15.79
CA ASP A 59 -3.44 5.34 15.59
C ASP A 59 -3.90 3.88 15.69
N LEU A 60 -3.10 2.96 15.16
CA LEU A 60 -3.33 1.50 15.22
C LEU A 60 -2.94 0.87 16.56
N ASP A 61 -2.31 1.63 17.47
CA ASP A 61 -1.68 1.13 18.69
C ASP A 61 -0.70 -0.03 18.41
N ASP A 62 -0.03 0.03 17.26
CA ASP A 62 0.91 -0.97 16.78
C ASP A 62 2.24 -0.32 16.37
N PRO A 63 3.23 -0.27 17.28
CA PRO A 63 4.54 0.30 16.97
C PRO A 63 5.35 -0.55 15.99
N SER A 64 4.98 -1.81 15.74
CA SER A 64 5.70 -2.67 14.78
C SER A 64 5.49 -2.20 13.33
N THR A 65 4.32 -1.66 13.01
CA THR A 65 4.04 -0.99 11.73
C THR A 65 5.04 0.14 11.43
N PHE A 66 5.50 0.88 12.44
CA PHE A 66 6.52 1.92 12.24
C PHE A 66 7.93 1.34 12.04
N ALA A 67 8.25 0.22 12.68
CA ALA A 67 9.50 -0.50 12.42
C ALA A 67 9.55 -1.04 10.99
N ASP A 68 8.46 -1.60 10.48
CA ASP A 68 8.37 -2.06 9.09
C ASP A 68 8.60 -0.91 8.12
N TYR A 69 7.99 0.25 8.40
CA TYR A 69 8.24 1.47 7.66
C TYR A 69 9.72 1.90 7.71
N ALA A 70 10.34 1.93 8.89
CA ALA A 70 11.73 2.33 9.05
C ALA A 70 12.69 1.39 8.30
N LEU A 71 12.46 0.07 8.38
CA LEU A 71 13.23 -0.94 7.65
C LEU A 71 13.06 -0.78 6.13
N TRP A 72 11.83 -0.57 5.67
CA TRP A 72 11.54 -0.29 4.27
C TRP A 72 12.24 0.98 3.78
N CYS A 73 12.17 2.06 4.57
CA CYS A 73 12.80 3.34 4.24
C CYS A 73 14.33 3.23 4.20
N ARG A 74 14.94 2.50 5.14
CA ARG A 74 16.38 2.19 5.10
C ARG A 74 16.75 1.50 3.80
N ASP A 75 16.00 0.47 3.41
CA ASP A 75 16.32 -0.32 2.22
C ASP A 75 16.15 0.52 0.94
N LEU A 76 15.13 1.39 0.91
CA LEU A 76 14.87 2.37 -0.15
C LEU A 76 15.96 3.45 -0.27
N LEU A 77 16.52 3.90 0.84
CA LEU A 77 17.60 4.90 0.87
C LEU A 77 18.95 4.26 0.53
N GLY A 78 19.23 3.08 1.09
CA GLY A 78 20.46 2.34 0.86
C GLY A 78 20.66 1.97 -0.62
N SER A 79 19.59 1.60 -1.32
CA SER A 79 19.64 1.37 -2.77
C SER A 79 19.96 2.60 -3.59
N ARG A 80 19.70 3.80 -3.06
CA ARG A 80 20.06 5.10 -3.65
C ARG A 80 21.44 5.58 -3.20
N GLY A 81 22.19 4.75 -2.50
CA GLY A 81 23.51 5.10 -1.95
C GLY A 81 23.43 6.05 -0.75
N ILE A 82 22.26 6.22 -0.14
CA ILE A 82 22.07 7.07 1.03
C ILE A 82 22.26 6.21 2.28
N ALA A 83 23.19 6.64 3.13
CA ALA A 83 23.57 5.93 4.34
C ALA A 83 22.43 5.97 5.40
N VAL A 84 22.22 4.87 6.11
CA VAL A 84 21.13 4.72 7.10
C VAL A 84 21.22 5.75 8.23
N GLU A 85 22.41 6.27 8.50
CA GLU A 85 22.67 7.30 9.50
C GLU A 85 21.89 8.60 9.21
N PHE A 86 21.59 8.90 7.94
CA PHE A 86 20.75 10.04 7.58
C PHE A 86 19.30 9.83 8.01
N LEU A 87 18.75 8.63 7.79
CA LEU A 87 17.41 8.26 8.26
C LEU A 87 17.34 8.30 9.78
N VAL A 88 18.31 7.69 10.47
CA VAL A 88 18.40 7.71 11.94
C VAL A 88 18.40 9.15 12.46
N LYS A 89 19.28 10.01 11.94
CA LYS A 89 19.34 11.42 12.32
C LYS A 89 18.02 12.16 12.08
N ASN A 90 17.31 11.85 10.99
CA ASN A 90 16.02 12.47 10.69
C ASN A 90 14.95 12.04 11.71
N LEU A 91 14.84 10.74 12.00
CA LEU A 91 13.91 10.21 13.00
C LEU A 91 14.23 10.73 14.42
N GLU A 92 15.50 10.91 14.76
CA GLU A 92 15.90 11.53 16.02
C GLU A 92 15.58 13.02 16.08
N ALA A 93 15.71 13.75 14.98
CA ALA A 93 15.29 15.14 14.90
C ALA A 93 13.78 15.28 15.09
N ILE A 94 12.99 14.41 14.45
CA ILE A 94 11.52 14.33 14.66
C ILE A 94 11.20 14.06 16.13
N ARG A 95 11.88 13.09 16.77
CA ARG A 95 11.73 12.79 18.19
C ARG A 95 11.93 14.03 19.07
N ASN A 96 13.02 14.76 18.80
CA ASN A 96 13.39 15.94 19.58
C ASN A 96 12.41 17.10 19.36
N GLU A 97 11.97 17.33 18.14
CA GLU A 97 11.02 18.40 17.81
C GLU A 97 9.61 18.13 18.36
N LEU A 98 9.20 16.85 18.46
CA LEU A 98 7.94 16.47 19.08
C LEU A 98 7.99 16.50 20.62
N ALA A 99 9.19 16.46 21.21
CA ALA A 99 9.36 16.46 22.65
C ALA A 99 8.79 17.76 23.27
N GLY A 100 7.84 17.62 24.19
CA GLY A 100 7.19 18.75 24.85
C GLY A 100 6.13 19.49 24.02
N ARG A 101 5.84 19.04 22.79
CA ARG A 101 4.72 19.56 21.96
C ARG A 101 3.48 18.69 21.98
N LEU A 102 3.60 17.47 22.53
CA LEU A 102 2.54 16.47 22.63
C LEU A 102 2.02 16.36 24.07
N SER A 103 0.75 16.02 24.22
CA SER A 103 0.17 15.56 25.49
C SER A 103 0.91 14.33 26.03
N PRO A 104 0.92 14.07 27.36
CA PRO A 104 1.67 12.94 27.92
C PRO A 104 1.34 11.57 27.29
N PRO A 105 0.05 11.21 27.04
CA PRO A 105 -0.27 9.95 26.36
C PRO A 105 0.26 9.92 24.92
N ALA A 106 0.20 11.05 24.22
CA ALA A 106 0.69 11.13 22.85
C ALA A 106 2.21 11.04 22.76
N ALA A 107 2.91 11.70 23.68
CA ALA A 107 4.37 11.64 23.79
C ALA A 107 4.83 10.20 24.07
N GLU A 108 4.13 9.46 24.93
CA GLU A 108 4.46 8.07 25.24
C GLU A 108 4.29 7.15 24.02
N ALA A 109 3.14 7.19 23.34
CA ALA A 109 2.87 6.35 22.17
C ALA A 109 3.87 6.63 21.02
N VAL A 110 4.13 7.92 20.75
CA VAL A 110 5.13 8.35 19.76
C VAL A 110 6.54 7.89 20.13
N ALA A 111 6.93 8.01 21.40
CA ALA A 111 8.24 7.58 21.87
C ALA A 111 8.41 6.06 21.72
N ILE A 112 7.37 5.26 21.99
CA ILE A 112 7.39 3.82 21.80
C ILE A 112 7.59 3.46 20.31
N ALA A 113 6.79 4.04 19.41
CA ALA A 113 6.90 3.76 17.97
C ALA A 113 8.27 4.17 17.41
N LEU A 114 8.76 5.38 17.73
CA LEU A 114 10.09 5.84 17.31
C LEU A 114 11.21 4.96 17.86
N ARG A 115 11.11 4.53 19.13
CA ARG A 115 12.09 3.63 19.74
C ARG A 115 12.13 2.28 19.01
N VAL A 116 10.97 1.66 18.77
CA VAL A 116 10.87 0.39 18.05
C VAL A 116 11.44 0.51 16.63
N GLY A 117 11.13 1.60 15.91
CA GLY A 117 11.70 1.86 14.59
C GLY A 117 13.22 2.05 14.59
N LEU A 118 13.75 2.84 15.53
CA LEU A 118 15.20 3.07 15.66
C LEU A 118 15.96 1.80 16.08
N GLU A 119 15.40 1.00 16.99
CA GLU A 119 15.94 -0.31 17.37
C GLU A 119 16.01 -1.25 16.14
N ALA A 120 14.96 -1.30 15.32
CA ALA A 120 14.93 -2.11 14.11
C ALA A 120 16.03 -1.71 13.09
N LEU A 121 16.37 -0.42 13.01
CA LEU A 121 17.45 0.07 12.12
C LEU A 121 18.85 -0.33 12.58
N THR A 122 19.04 -0.65 13.86
CA THR A 122 20.34 -0.99 14.47
C THR A 122 20.54 -2.49 14.70
N ALA A 123 19.47 -3.28 14.62
CA ALA A 123 19.52 -4.73 14.78
C ALA A 123 20.35 -5.39 13.65
N PRO A 124 21.22 -6.37 13.98
CA PRO A 124 21.93 -7.16 12.98
C PRO A 124 20.93 -7.85 12.05
N ARG A 125 21.14 -7.69 10.74
CA ARG A 125 20.24 -8.23 9.73
C ARG A 125 20.43 -9.75 9.66
N ASP A 126 19.36 -10.50 9.83
CA ASP A 126 19.34 -11.89 9.34
C ASP A 126 19.12 -11.84 7.83
N LEU A 127 20.21 -11.80 7.08
CA LEU A 127 20.23 -11.77 5.60
C LEU A 127 19.80 -13.11 4.98
N THR A 128 19.37 -14.09 5.78
CA THR A 128 19.06 -15.45 5.31
C THR A 128 17.68 -15.59 4.66
N SER A 129 16.84 -14.57 4.65
CA SER A 129 15.52 -14.62 3.99
C SER A 129 15.49 -13.93 2.61
N ALA A 130 16.62 -13.91 1.90
CA ALA A 130 16.61 -13.82 0.44
C ALA A 130 16.35 -15.21 -0.15
N ASP A 131 15.21 -15.81 0.18
CA ASP A 131 14.69 -16.90 -0.64
C ASP A 131 14.40 -16.28 -2.02
N GLY A 132 15.31 -16.49 -2.96
CA GLY A 132 15.18 -15.98 -4.32
C GLY A 132 13.83 -16.41 -4.87
N VAL A 133 12.92 -15.46 -5.04
CA VAL A 133 11.57 -15.74 -5.54
C VAL A 133 11.72 -16.37 -6.91
N TRP A 134 11.41 -17.66 -7.01
CA TRP A 134 11.43 -18.34 -8.30
C TRP A 134 10.29 -17.82 -9.15
N LEU A 135 10.59 -16.93 -10.09
CA LEU A 135 9.62 -16.46 -11.07
C LEU A 135 9.41 -17.54 -12.14
N SER A 136 8.16 -17.85 -12.49
CA SER A 136 7.86 -18.76 -13.59
C SER A 136 8.43 -18.23 -14.93
N PRO A 137 8.68 -19.08 -15.93
CA PRO A 137 9.11 -18.62 -17.25
C PRO A 137 8.17 -17.58 -17.86
N ALA A 138 6.85 -17.77 -17.72
CA ALA A 138 5.85 -16.82 -18.18
C ALA A 138 5.95 -15.47 -17.42
N CYS A 139 6.10 -15.50 -16.10
CA CYS A 139 6.30 -14.30 -15.29
C CYS A 139 7.55 -13.51 -15.72
N ARG A 140 8.68 -14.19 -16.00
CA ARG A 140 9.90 -13.53 -16.47
C ARG A 140 9.74 -12.86 -17.83
N LEU A 141 9.08 -13.54 -18.77
CA LEU A 141 8.79 -12.99 -20.10
C LEU A 141 7.84 -11.79 -20.00
N TYR A 142 6.79 -11.91 -19.19
CA TYR A 142 5.86 -10.82 -18.93
C TYR A 142 6.57 -9.61 -18.32
N LEU A 143 7.36 -9.81 -17.26
CA LEU A 143 8.13 -8.76 -16.58
C LEU A 143 9.00 -7.99 -17.56
N ALA A 144 9.77 -8.69 -18.40
CA ALA A 144 10.64 -8.06 -19.39
C ALA A 144 9.86 -7.23 -20.42
N ALA A 145 8.70 -7.71 -20.87
CA ALA A 145 7.83 -6.99 -21.79
C ALA A 145 7.19 -5.75 -21.13
N ALA A 146 6.68 -5.90 -19.90
CA ALA A 146 6.02 -4.84 -19.14
C ALA A 146 6.97 -3.68 -18.82
N VAL A 147 8.15 -3.98 -18.29
CA VAL A 147 9.21 -2.99 -18.00
C VAL A 147 9.67 -2.25 -19.26
N SER A 148 9.65 -2.92 -20.42
CA SER A 148 9.98 -2.29 -21.70
C SER A 148 8.80 -1.59 -22.40
N GLY A 149 7.63 -1.53 -21.76
CA GLY A 149 6.41 -0.96 -22.35
C GLY A 149 5.86 -1.71 -23.59
N ARG A 150 6.33 -2.94 -23.85
CA ARG A 150 5.90 -3.75 -25.00
C ARG A 150 4.58 -4.46 -24.70
N ARG A 151 3.49 -3.69 -24.77
CA ARG A 151 2.12 -4.14 -24.41
C ARG A 151 1.66 -5.36 -25.21
N THR A 152 1.96 -5.42 -26.50
CA THR A 152 1.60 -6.55 -27.38
C THR A 152 2.28 -7.84 -26.94
N ASP A 153 3.57 -7.79 -26.60
CA ASP A 153 4.33 -8.95 -26.14
C ASP A 153 3.82 -9.43 -24.78
N ALA A 154 3.57 -8.51 -23.85
CA ALA A 154 3.03 -8.83 -22.54
C ALA A 154 1.64 -9.47 -22.62
N LEU A 155 0.77 -8.97 -23.50
CA LEU A 155 -0.53 -9.58 -23.79
C LEU A 155 -0.39 -10.97 -24.41
N ALA A 156 0.57 -11.17 -25.32
CA ALA A 156 0.83 -12.48 -25.93
C ALA A 156 1.25 -13.53 -24.89
N VAL A 157 2.07 -13.15 -23.90
CA VAL A 157 2.45 -14.04 -22.78
C VAL A 157 1.21 -14.45 -21.98
N VAL A 158 0.34 -13.51 -21.64
CA VAL A 158 -0.89 -13.78 -20.89
C VAL A 158 -1.84 -14.69 -21.66
N ARG A 159 -2.07 -14.41 -22.96
CA ARG A 159 -2.93 -15.24 -23.82
C ARG A 159 -2.38 -16.64 -24.01
N ALA A 160 -1.06 -16.79 -24.12
CA ALA A 160 -0.41 -18.09 -24.18
C ALA A 160 -0.62 -18.89 -22.88
N ALA A 161 -0.54 -18.24 -21.71
CA ALA A 161 -0.81 -18.88 -20.43
C ALA A 161 -2.26 -19.38 -20.33
N LEU A 162 -3.24 -18.52 -20.68
CA LEU A 162 -4.67 -18.88 -20.71
C LEU A 162 -4.95 -20.02 -21.70
N SER A 163 -4.40 -19.95 -22.91
CA SER A 163 -4.54 -21.00 -23.93
C SER A 163 -3.88 -22.32 -23.51
N GLY A 164 -2.86 -22.25 -22.65
CA GLY A 164 -2.21 -23.40 -22.03
C GLY A 164 -2.98 -24.01 -20.85
N GLY A 165 -4.15 -23.49 -20.52
CA GLY A 165 -5.03 -24.01 -19.48
C GLY A 165 -4.87 -23.35 -18.09
N ALA A 166 -4.08 -22.30 -17.97
CA ALA A 166 -4.03 -21.52 -16.73
C ALA A 166 -5.39 -20.84 -16.48
N SER A 167 -5.87 -20.88 -15.25
CA SER A 167 -7.09 -20.16 -14.88
C SER A 167 -6.81 -18.65 -14.77
N PRO A 168 -7.83 -17.77 -14.85
CA PRO A 168 -7.63 -16.34 -14.63
C PRO A 168 -6.96 -15.99 -13.29
N PRO A 169 -7.35 -16.58 -12.15
CA PRO A 169 -6.62 -16.38 -10.89
C PRO A 169 -5.14 -16.75 -10.98
N ASP A 170 -4.78 -17.81 -11.72
CA ASP A 170 -3.37 -18.20 -11.90
C ASP A 170 -2.58 -17.14 -12.68
N VAL A 171 -3.16 -16.59 -13.74
CA VAL A 171 -2.54 -15.48 -14.48
C VAL A 171 -2.37 -14.26 -13.57
N TYR A 172 -3.40 -13.90 -12.81
CA TYR A 172 -3.35 -12.73 -11.93
C TYR A 172 -2.26 -12.87 -10.86
N VAL A 173 -2.17 -14.01 -10.19
CA VAL A 173 -1.23 -14.20 -9.08
C VAL A 173 0.18 -14.52 -9.59
N ASP A 174 0.31 -15.54 -10.44
CA ASP A 174 1.60 -16.17 -10.74
C ASP A 174 2.35 -15.45 -11.88
N ILE A 175 1.69 -14.53 -12.59
CA ILE A 175 2.29 -13.72 -13.65
C ILE A 175 2.20 -12.23 -13.28
N LEU A 176 0.99 -11.66 -13.18
CA LEU A 176 0.84 -10.20 -13.05
C LEU A 176 1.33 -9.69 -11.68
N GLN A 177 0.82 -10.26 -10.59
CA GLN A 177 1.17 -9.87 -9.23
C GLN A 177 2.65 -10.17 -8.95
N SER A 178 3.13 -11.38 -9.27
CA SER A 178 4.55 -11.73 -9.11
C SER A 178 5.48 -10.78 -9.89
N ALA A 179 5.13 -10.41 -11.12
CA ALA A 179 5.92 -9.47 -11.90
C ALA A 179 5.93 -8.06 -11.27
N LEU A 180 4.77 -7.57 -10.79
CA LEU A 180 4.70 -6.26 -10.15
C LEU A 180 5.44 -6.19 -8.81
N TYR A 181 5.44 -7.29 -8.04
CA TYR A 181 6.26 -7.38 -6.83
C TYR A 181 7.75 -7.31 -7.17
N GLU A 182 8.17 -7.97 -8.25
CA GLU A 182 9.55 -7.87 -8.72
C GLU A 182 9.88 -6.48 -9.29
N VAL A 183 8.97 -5.83 -10.01
CA VAL A 183 9.11 -4.42 -10.43
C VAL A 183 9.31 -3.54 -9.21
N GLY A 184 8.47 -3.68 -8.19
CA GLY A 184 8.56 -2.92 -6.95
C GLY A 184 9.91 -3.15 -6.25
N ARG A 185 10.36 -4.40 -6.14
CA ARG A 185 11.67 -4.74 -5.58
C ARG A 185 12.81 -4.10 -6.38
N ARG A 186 12.80 -4.22 -7.70
CA ARG A 186 13.85 -3.68 -8.57
C ARG A 186 13.89 -2.15 -8.59
N TRP A 187 12.72 -1.51 -8.57
CA TRP A 187 12.64 -0.07 -8.41
C TRP A 187 13.19 0.36 -7.04
N GLN A 188 12.82 -0.37 -5.98
CA GLN A 188 13.36 -0.14 -4.64
C GLN A 188 14.86 -0.37 -4.58
N THR A 189 15.45 -1.28 -5.34
CA THR A 189 16.89 -1.56 -5.38
C THR A 189 17.64 -0.78 -6.47
N THR A 190 17.02 0.24 -7.08
CA THR A 190 17.57 1.07 -8.18
C THR A 190 18.00 0.30 -9.44
N GLU A 191 17.55 -0.95 -9.57
CA GLU A 191 17.67 -1.76 -10.80
C GLU A 191 16.71 -1.29 -11.90
N LEU A 192 15.60 -0.62 -11.53
CA LEU A 192 14.67 0.02 -12.46
C LEU A 192 14.48 1.50 -12.13
N THR A 193 14.31 2.30 -13.18
CA THR A 193 13.88 3.70 -13.11
C THR A 193 12.39 3.80 -12.79
N ILE A 194 11.96 4.99 -12.36
CA ILE A 194 10.53 5.27 -12.19
C ILE A 194 9.76 5.19 -13.52
N ALA A 195 10.39 5.55 -14.64
CA ALA A 195 9.76 5.43 -15.96
C ALA A 195 9.45 3.97 -16.31
N GLU A 196 10.36 3.06 -15.97
CA GLU A 196 10.20 1.61 -16.18
C GLU A 196 9.11 1.00 -15.28
N GLU A 197 9.05 1.41 -14.02
CA GLU A 197 7.95 1.04 -13.12
C GLU A 197 6.61 1.50 -13.69
N HIS A 198 6.49 2.77 -14.07
CA HIS A 198 5.26 3.33 -14.65
C HIS A 198 4.87 2.61 -15.95
N MET A 199 5.84 2.26 -16.81
CA MET A 199 5.57 1.47 -18.02
C MET A 199 5.02 0.09 -17.69
N ALA A 200 5.56 -0.58 -16.67
CA ALA A 200 5.10 -1.90 -16.24
C ALA A 200 3.69 -1.84 -15.65
N THR A 201 3.41 -0.86 -14.80
CA THR A 201 2.10 -0.62 -14.20
C THR A 201 1.05 -0.29 -15.27
N ALA A 202 1.35 0.65 -16.18
CA ALA A 202 0.44 1.02 -17.28
C ALA A 202 0.20 -0.14 -18.27
N THR A 203 1.23 -0.95 -18.54
CA THR A 203 1.08 -2.16 -19.36
C THR A 203 0.16 -3.17 -18.68
N THR A 204 0.30 -3.35 -17.37
CA THR A 204 -0.54 -4.28 -16.61
C THR A 204 -2.00 -3.82 -16.56
N GLN A 205 -2.26 -2.54 -16.37
CA GLN A 205 -3.63 -1.98 -16.43
C GLN A 205 -4.28 -2.20 -17.79
N PHE A 206 -3.53 -1.98 -18.88
CA PHE A 206 -4.00 -2.27 -20.24
C PHE A 206 -4.38 -3.74 -20.39
N ILE A 207 -3.52 -4.65 -19.92
CA ILE A 207 -3.74 -6.10 -20.03
C ILE A 207 -4.96 -6.52 -19.23
N LEU A 208 -5.13 -6.04 -18.01
CA LEU A 208 -6.32 -6.30 -17.18
C LEU A 208 -7.61 -5.88 -17.88
N SER A 209 -7.59 -4.75 -18.59
CA SER A 209 -8.73 -4.27 -19.35
C SER A 209 -9.05 -5.16 -20.55
N VAL A 210 -8.03 -5.63 -21.27
CA VAL A 210 -8.20 -6.49 -22.45
C VAL A 210 -8.69 -7.88 -22.06
N ILE A 211 -8.08 -8.51 -21.07
CA ILE A 211 -8.46 -9.88 -20.69
C ILE A 211 -9.79 -9.94 -19.93
N HIS A 212 -10.26 -8.82 -19.36
CA HIS A 212 -11.58 -8.77 -18.73
C HIS A 212 -12.70 -9.15 -19.72
N GLU A 213 -12.65 -8.65 -20.96
CA GLU A 213 -13.63 -9.00 -22.00
C GLU A 213 -13.62 -10.50 -22.34
N ASP A 214 -12.42 -11.10 -22.41
CA ASP A 214 -12.23 -12.51 -22.74
C ASP A 214 -12.70 -13.46 -21.62
N LEU A 215 -12.80 -12.98 -20.37
CA LEU A 215 -12.94 -13.82 -19.17
C LEU A 215 -14.28 -13.68 -18.45
N THR A 216 -15.03 -12.61 -18.71
CA THR A 216 -16.35 -12.39 -18.10
C THR A 216 -17.37 -13.41 -18.62
N HIS A 217 -17.80 -14.31 -17.74
CA HIS A 217 -18.86 -15.28 -18.03
C HIS A 217 -20.22 -14.72 -17.60
N SER A 218 -21.25 -15.03 -18.39
CA SER A 218 -22.65 -14.60 -18.20
C SER A 218 -23.39 -15.34 -17.08
N GLY A 219 -22.69 -15.74 -16.02
CA GLY A 219 -23.27 -16.29 -14.80
C GLY A 219 -23.80 -15.16 -13.91
N SER A 220 -25.06 -15.25 -13.47
CA SER A 220 -25.66 -14.24 -12.58
C SER A 220 -25.61 -14.73 -11.13
N HIS A 221 -24.60 -14.32 -10.37
CA HIS A 221 -24.81 -14.16 -8.93
C HIS A 221 -25.65 -12.89 -8.75
N ARG A 222 -26.86 -13.05 -8.20
CA ARG A 222 -27.76 -11.92 -7.90
C ARG A 222 -27.27 -11.03 -6.75
N ARG A 223 -25.99 -11.16 -6.37
CA ARG A 223 -25.36 -10.46 -5.24
C ARG A 223 -24.40 -9.41 -5.79
N VAL A 224 -24.48 -8.22 -5.21
CA VAL A 224 -23.68 -7.06 -5.58
C VAL A 224 -22.45 -7.01 -4.68
N ALA A 225 -21.29 -6.75 -5.28
CA ALA A 225 -20.05 -6.47 -4.57
C ALA A 225 -19.54 -5.07 -4.94
N VAL A 226 -19.00 -4.34 -3.97
CA VAL A 226 -18.21 -3.12 -4.23
C VAL A 226 -16.74 -3.45 -4.05
N VAL A 227 -15.91 -3.03 -4.99
CA VAL A 227 -14.45 -3.17 -4.90
C VAL A 227 -13.83 -1.79 -4.95
N THR A 228 -13.00 -1.47 -3.96
CA THR A 228 -12.44 -0.12 -3.78
C THR A 228 -11.08 -0.15 -3.09
N GLY A 229 -10.28 0.91 -3.29
CA GLY A 229 -9.27 1.33 -2.32
C GLY A 229 -9.87 2.20 -1.22
N VAL A 230 -9.03 2.93 -0.51
CA VAL A 230 -9.41 3.95 0.47
C VAL A 230 -9.02 5.34 -0.03
N VAL A 231 -9.42 6.38 0.68
CA VAL A 231 -8.91 7.74 0.42
C VAL A 231 -7.38 7.75 0.51
N ASP A 232 -6.72 8.55 -0.33
CA ASP A 232 -5.26 8.69 -0.47
C ASP A 232 -4.50 7.44 -0.95
N GLU A 233 -5.18 6.31 -1.15
CA GLU A 233 -4.60 5.13 -1.79
C GLU A 233 -4.69 5.26 -3.33
N LEU A 234 -3.54 5.27 -4.00
CA LEU A 234 -3.45 5.45 -5.46
C LEU A 234 -3.23 4.14 -6.23
N HIS A 235 -2.97 3.03 -5.54
CA HIS A 235 -2.61 1.76 -6.17
C HIS A 235 -3.84 0.97 -6.63
N VAL A 236 -4.25 1.19 -7.89
CA VAL A 236 -5.48 0.62 -8.46
C VAL A 236 -5.37 -0.85 -8.92
N VAL A 237 -4.18 -1.33 -9.26
CA VAL A 237 -4.01 -2.62 -9.96
C VAL A 237 -4.54 -3.80 -9.16
N GLY A 238 -4.25 -3.86 -7.85
CA GLY A 238 -4.75 -4.94 -6.99
C GLY A 238 -6.28 -4.94 -6.91
N ALA A 239 -6.89 -3.76 -6.78
CA ALA A 239 -8.34 -3.60 -6.76
C ALA A 239 -8.99 -4.01 -8.11
N SER A 240 -8.35 -3.70 -9.24
CA SER A 240 -8.81 -4.15 -10.57
C SER A 240 -8.73 -5.66 -10.75
N ILE A 241 -7.67 -6.32 -10.25
CA ILE A 241 -7.57 -7.79 -10.25
C ILE A 241 -8.71 -8.42 -9.45
N ILE A 242 -9.02 -7.86 -8.27
CA ILE A 242 -10.12 -8.33 -7.42
C ILE A 242 -11.48 -8.16 -8.12
N ALA A 243 -11.72 -7.00 -8.73
CA ALA A 243 -12.96 -6.73 -9.46
C ALA A 243 -13.16 -7.76 -10.59
N ASN A 244 -12.16 -7.91 -11.46
CA ASN A 244 -12.21 -8.86 -12.57
C ASN A 244 -12.45 -10.31 -12.11
N ALA A 245 -11.81 -10.73 -11.01
CA ALA A 245 -11.98 -12.08 -10.49
C ALA A 245 -13.37 -12.33 -9.91
N LEU A 246 -13.94 -11.36 -9.20
CA LEU A 246 -15.32 -11.45 -8.69
C LEU A 246 -16.34 -11.42 -9.83
N GLU A 247 -16.12 -10.62 -10.87
CA GLU A 247 -16.97 -10.60 -12.07
C GLU A 247 -16.90 -11.93 -12.83
N ALA A 248 -15.69 -12.50 -12.98
CA ALA A 248 -15.51 -13.82 -13.57
C ALA A 248 -16.14 -14.94 -12.72
N ASP A 249 -16.22 -14.74 -11.40
CA ASP A 249 -16.99 -15.61 -10.50
C ASP A 249 -18.51 -15.43 -10.66
N GLY A 250 -18.97 -14.33 -11.25
CA GLY A 250 -20.37 -14.05 -11.57
C GLY A 250 -21.02 -12.97 -10.70
N TRP A 251 -20.25 -12.26 -9.87
CA TRP A 251 -20.76 -11.15 -9.04
C TRP A 251 -21.11 -9.93 -9.89
N ASP A 252 -22.15 -9.21 -9.45
CA ASP A 252 -22.47 -7.89 -10.01
C ASP A 252 -21.58 -6.83 -9.32
N VAL A 253 -20.39 -6.60 -9.87
CA VAL A 253 -19.38 -5.73 -9.25
C VAL A 253 -19.62 -4.26 -9.58
N ARG A 254 -19.45 -3.40 -8.57
CA ARG A 254 -19.31 -1.95 -8.71
C ARG A 254 -17.88 -1.60 -8.34
N PHE A 255 -17.03 -1.46 -9.35
CA PHE A 255 -15.64 -1.07 -9.15
C PHE A 255 -15.53 0.45 -9.00
N MET A 256 -15.10 0.92 -7.83
CA MET A 256 -14.98 2.36 -7.53
C MET A 256 -13.55 2.90 -7.70
N GLY A 257 -12.62 2.07 -8.19
CA GLY A 257 -11.22 2.45 -8.27
C GLY A 257 -10.59 2.61 -6.89
N THR A 258 -9.69 3.58 -6.75
CA THR A 258 -9.03 3.93 -5.48
C THR A 258 -9.09 5.44 -5.27
N ASN A 259 -8.72 5.92 -4.09
CA ASN A 259 -8.81 7.33 -3.71
C ASN A 259 -10.24 7.92 -3.80
N THR A 260 -11.26 7.09 -3.56
CA THR A 260 -12.64 7.56 -3.46
C THR A 260 -12.94 8.02 -2.03
N PRO A 261 -13.57 9.19 -1.83
CA PRO A 261 -14.01 9.63 -0.52
C PRO A 261 -14.92 8.60 0.18
N HIS A 262 -14.73 8.41 1.49
CA HIS A 262 -15.44 7.35 2.23
C HIS A 262 -16.95 7.52 2.25
N ASP A 263 -17.45 8.75 2.32
CA ASP A 263 -18.89 9.06 2.26
C ASP A 263 -19.52 8.65 0.92
N ALA A 264 -18.80 8.85 -0.19
CA ALA A 264 -19.21 8.39 -1.51
C ALA A 264 -19.22 6.85 -1.61
N ILE A 265 -18.25 6.17 -0.99
CA ILE A 265 -18.22 4.70 -0.92
C ILE A 265 -19.44 4.19 -0.15
N VAL A 266 -19.70 4.74 1.04
CA VAL A 266 -20.86 4.36 1.88
C VAL A 266 -22.18 4.59 1.14
N SER A 267 -22.33 5.73 0.46
CA SER A 267 -23.53 6.02 -0.34
C SER A 267 -23.72 5.01 -1.49
N ALA A 268 -22.63 4.62 -2.16
CA ALA A 268 -22.69 3.63 -3.24
C ALA A 268 -23.07 2.24 -2.72
N LEU A 269 -22.57 1.84 -1.54
CA LEU A 269 -22.92 0.57 -0.90
C LEU A 269 -24.43 0.45 -0.64
N GLU A 270 -25.03 1.50 -0.09
CA GLU A 270 -26.47 1.55 0.17
C GLU A 270 -27.29 1.58 -1.13
N HIS A 271 -26.90 2.45 -2.06
CA HIS A 271 -27.61 2.64 -3.33
C HIS A 271 -27.67 1.33 -4.14
N HIS A 272 -26.55 0.62 -4.21
CA HIS A 272 -26.44 -0.64 -4.94
C HIS A 272 -26.83 -1.87 -4.13
N ARG A 273 -27.17 -1.71 -2.84
CA ARG A 273 -27.48 -2.82 -1.92
C ARG A 273 -26.37 -3.89 -1.94
N ALA A 274 -25.13 -3.42 -1.86
CA ALA A 274 -23.98 -4.28 -1.86
C ALA A 274 -24.05 -5.26 -0.67
N THR A 275 -23.77 -6.53 -0.94
CA THR A 275 -23.68 -7.57 0.09
C THR A 275 -22.23 -7.87 0.49
N LEU A 276 -21.27 -7.39 -0.31
CA LEU A 276 -19.84 -7.57 -0.13
C LEU A 276 -19.11 -6.26 -0.43
N VAL A 277 -18.08 -5.97 0.35
CA VAL A 277 -17.07 -4.93 0.07
C VAL A 277 -15.70 -5.57 0.12
N ALA A 278 -14.92 -5.43 -0.95
CA ALA A 278 -13.51 -5.78 -0.95
C ALA A 278 -12.67 -4.50 -0.99
N ILE A 279 -11.85 -4.29 0.05
CA ILE A 279 -11.00 -3.12 0.23
C ILE A 279 -9.54 -3.52 -0.02
N SER A 280 -8.93 -2.94 -1.04
CA SER A 280 -7.52 -3.15 -1.38
C SER A 280 -6.65 -2.06 -0.77
N VAL A 281 -5.66 -2.45 0.05
CA VAL A 281 -4.72 -1.53 0.70
C VAL A 281 -3.29 -1.96 0.40
N THR A 282 -2.52 -1.09 -0.24
CA THR A 282 -1.14 -1.37 -0.64
C THR A 282 -0.16 -0.71 0.32
N MET A 283 -0.37 0.56 0.64
CA MET A 283 0.51 1.32 1.52
C MET A 283 0.09 1.16 2.99
N SER A 284 1.05 0.91 3.90
CA SER A 284 0.74 0.79 5.33
C SER A 284 0.14 2.07 5.93
N GLY A 285 0.49 3.24 5.40
CA GLY A 285 -0.12 4.52 5.79
C GLY A 285 -1.62 4.62 5.49
N CYS A 286 -2.15 3.78 4.59
CA CYS A 286 -3.56 3.76 4.23
C CYS A 286 -4.40 2.80 5.11
N VAL A 287 -3.78 2.04 6.02
CA VAL A 287 -4.50 1.09 6.91
C VAL A 287 -5.46 1.83 7.84
N ALA A 288 -5.05 2.98 8.39
CA ALA A 288 -5.93 3.83 9.21
C ALA A 288 -7.18 4.27 8.42
N GLY A 289 -7.01 4.69 7.17
CA GLY A 289 -8.11 5.02 6.27
C GLY A 289 -9.07 3.84 6.04
N ALA A 290 -8.54 2.61 5.92
CA ALA A 290 -9.37 1.42 5.81
C ALA A 290 -10.20 1.17 7.07
N ARG A 291 -9.62 1.31 8.26
CA ARG A 291 -10.36 1.20 9.53
C ARG A 291 -11.47 2.25 9.63
N ASP A 292 -11.18 3.48 9.23
CA ASP A 292 -12.16 4.57 9.27
C ASP A 292 -13.31 4.31 8.30
N LEU A 293 -13.03 3.86 7.08
CA LEU A 293 -14.04 3.42 6.12
C LEU A 293 -14.89 2.28 6.68
N ILE A 294 -14.27 1.26 7.25
CA ILE A 294 -14.98 0.12 7.87
C ILE A 294 -15.93 0.63 8.97
N THR A 295 -15.43 1.50 9.84
CA THR A 295 -16.23 2.09 10.93
C THR A 295 -17.43 2.86 10.39
N GLN A 296 -17.25 3.65 9.33
CA GLN A 296 -18.35 4.37 8.68
C GLN A 296 -19.38 3.44 8.04
N ILE A 297 -18.94 2.36 7.38
CA ILE A 297 -19.83 1.33 6.81
C ILE A 297 -20.67 0.69 7.92
N ARG A 298 -20.04 0.29 9.04
CA ARG A 298 -20.75 -0.31 10.19
C ARG A 298 -21.76 0.66 10.82
N GLY A 299 -21.43 1.95 10.89
CA GLY A 299 -22.28 2.96 11.52
C GLY A 299 -23.41 3.49 10.65
N SER A 300 -23.27 3.43 9.32
CA SER A 300 -24.19 4.10 8.39
C SER A 300 -25.10 3.13 7.62
N CYS A 301 -24.60 1.96 7.23
CA CYS A 301 -25.35 1.03 6.39
C CYS A 301 -26.41 0.26 7.20
N ALA A 302 -27.68 0.38 6.81
CA ALA A 302 -28.79 -0.33 7.46
C ALA A 302 -28.67 -1.87 7.40
N ALA A 303 -28.14 -2.40 6.28
CA ALA A 303 -27.77 -3.80 6.13
C ALA A 303 -26.28 -3.85 5.82
N THR A 304 -25.48 -4.24 6.81
CA THR A 304 -24.04 -4.14 6.68
C THR A 304 -23.50 -5.24 5.76
N PRO A 305 -22.78 -4.90 4.68
CA PRO A 305 -22.15 -5.90 3.83
C PRO A 305 -21.05 -6.65 4.59
N ARG A 306 -20.70 -7.84 4.08
CA ARG A 306 -19.46 -8.50 4.49
C ARG A 306 -18.27 -7.68 3.98
N ILE A 307 -17.26 -7.49 4.81
CA ILE A 307 -16.08 -6.68 4.50
C ILE A 307 -14.84 -7.58 4.44
N ILE A 308 -14.22 -7.66 3.27
CA ILE A 308 -12.94 -8.35 3.05
C ILE A 308 -11.87 -7.30 2.81
N VAL A 309 -10.72 -7.46 3.45
CA VAL A 309 -9.53 -6.62 3.21
C VAL A 309 -8.38 -7.44 2.66
N GLY A 310 -7.49 -6.79 1.92
CA GLY A 310 -6.27 -7.42 1.41
C GLY A 310 -5.33 -6.38 0.82
N GLY A 311 -4.29 -6.88 0.15
CA GLY A 311 -3.24 -6.06 -0.45
C GLY A 311 -1.93 -6.08 0.35
N ALA A 312 -0.91 -5.41 -0.18
CA ALA A 312 0.46 -5.55 0.30
C ALA A 312 0.67 -5.07 1.75
N ALA A 313 -0.18 -4.17 2.25
CA ALA A 313 -0.11 -3.63 3.61
C ALA A 313 -0.27 -4.71 4.70
N PHE A 314 -0.92 -5.84 4.39
CA PHE A 314 -1.20 -6.93 5.33
C PHE A 314 -0.16 -8.07 5.29
N ARG A 315 0.89 -7.96 4.47
CA ARG A 315 1.87 -9.06 4.30
C ARG A 315 2.72 -9.30 5.54
N HIS A 316 3.06 -8.24 6.28
CA HIS A 316 3.88 -8.31 7.48
C HIS A 316 3.06 -8.72 8.71
N ASP A 317 1.83 -8.22 8.82
CA ASP A 317 0.86 -8.67 9.83
C ASP A 317 -0.47 -9.13 9.19
N PRO A 318 -0.60 -10.44 8.89
CA PRO A 318 -1.84 -11.04 8.40
C PRO A 318 -2.99 -11.06 9.43
N GLN A 319 -2.81 -10.60 10.68
CA GLN A 319 -3.87 -10.53 11.69
C GLN A 319 -4.48 -9.11 11.80
N LEU A 320 -3.82 -8.09 11.25
CA LEU A 320 -4.20 -6.67 11.29
C LEU A 320 -5.65 -6.40 10.87
N TRP A 321 -6.21 -7.21 9.97
CA TRP A 321 -7.60 -7.12 9.53
C TRP A 321 -8.62 -7.21 10.68
N ARG A 322 -8.30 -7.94 11.76
CA ARG A 322 -9.16 -8.04 12.95
C ARG A 322 -9.18 -6.74 13.73
N THR A 323 -8.03 -6.10 13.87
CA THR A 323 -7.86 -4.83 14.58
C THR A 323 -8.62 -3.70 13.88
N ILE A 324 -8.66 -3.73 12.54
CA ILE A 324 -9.40 -2.73 11.75
C ILE A 324 -10.90 -3.06 11.55
N GLY A 325 -11.38 -4.20 12.09
CA GLY A 325 -12.81 -4.55 12.11
C GLY A 325 -13.38 -5.18 10.82
N ALA A 326 -12.53 -5.73 9.96
CA ALA A 326 -12.96 -6.47 8.78
C ALA A 326 -13.52 -7.87 9.14
N ASP A 327 -14.29 -8.48 8.23
CA ASP A 327 -14.84 -9.84 8.40
C ASP A 327 -13.93 -10.94 7.84
N GLY A 328 -12.89 -10.57 7.09
CA GLY A 328 -11.92 -11.50 6.56
C GLY A 328 -10.73 -10.83 5.88
N PHE A 329 -9.66 -11.60 5.75
CA PHE A 329 -8.44 -11.21 5.06
C PHE A 329 -8.16 -12.15 3.91
N ALA A 330 -7.89 -11.58 2.74
CA ALA A 330 -7.45 -12.30 1.56
C ALA A 330 -5.98 -11.99 1.27
N ALA A 331 -5.15 -13.05 1.24
CA ALA A 331 -3.74 -12.94 0.91
C ALA A 331 -3.48 -12.74 -0.59
N ASP A 332 -4.44 -13.15 -1.43
CA ASP A 332 -4.40 -13.05 -2.88
C ASP A 332 -5.81 -13.09 -3.48
N VAL A 333 -5.91 -12.98 -4.81
CA VAL A 333 -7.21 -12.98 -5.48
C VAL A 333 -7.95 -14.32 -5.36
N ARG A 334 -7.25 -15.44 -5.19
CA ARG A 334 -7.85 -16.78 -5.03
C ARG A 334 -8.67 -16.83 -3.74
N SER A 335 -8.05 -16.38 -2.65
CA SER A 335 -8.69 -16.31 -1.33
C SER A 335 -9.82 -15.27 -1.27
N VAL A 336 -9.78 -14.18 -2.05
CA VAL A 336 -10.92 -13.25 -2.16
C VAL A 336 -12.17 -13.96 -2.68
N VAL A 337 -12.05 -14.72 -3.77
CA VAL A 337 -13.18 -15.41 -4.39
C VAL A 337 -13.77 -16.47 -3.45
N GLU A 338 -12.93 -17.21 -2.74
CA GLU A 338 -13.36 -18.19 -1.73
C GLU A 338 -14.13 -17.53 -0.58
N LEU A 339 -13.58 -16.46 -0.01
CA LEU A 339 -14.21 -15.72 1.08
C LEU A 339 -15.50 -15.02 0.65
N ALA A 340 -15.61 -14.56 -0.60
CA ALA A 340 -16.82 -13.95 -1.13
C ALA A 340 -17.99 -14.95 -1.20
N ARG A 341 -17.70 -16.21 -1.56
CA ARG A 341 -18.71 -17.26 -1.71
C ARG A 341 -19.31 -17.74 -0.39
N ALA A 342 -18.53 -17.71 0.69
CA ALA A 342 -18.89 -18.16 2.04
C ALA A 342 -19.98 -17.27 2.69
#